data_AF-A0A7V4FFE2-F1
#
_entry.id   AF-A0A7V4FFE2-F1
#
_cell.length_a   1.000
_cell.length_b   1.000
_cell.length_c   1.000
_cell.angle_alpha   90.00
_cell.angle_beta   90.00
_cell.angle_gamma   90.00
#
_symmetry.space_group_name_H-M   'P 1'
#
loop_
_entity.id
_entity.type
_entity.pdbx_description
1 polymer ?
#
loop_
_entity_poly.entity_id
_entity_poly.type
_entity_poly.pdbx_seq_one_letter_code
_entity_poly.pdbx_strand_id
1 'polypeptide(L)'
;MKIKFTLCQFKPKGPFHLGEREGWLEGSNTFIHSDTLFSAFLNAFLLLFGKEELKNLLERFENNKPDFLISSAFPYWQDRFFFPVPK
;
A
#
# COMPACT_ATOMS: atom_id res chain seq x y z
N MET A 1 -0.64 2.64 -25.32
CA MET A 1 -1.34 3.60 -24.44
C MET A 1 -0.40 3.93 -23.28
N LYS A 2 -0.09 5.20 -22.99
CA LYS A 2 0.71 5.55 -21.81
C LYS A 2 -0.22 5.52 -20.58
N ILE A 3 0.01 4.56 -19.69
CA ILE A 3 -0.69 4.51 -18.40
C ILE A 3 -0.09 5.61 -17.52
N LYS A 4 -0.95 6.43 -16.89
CA LYS A 4 -0.54 7.47 -15.95
C LYS A 4 -0.79 6.96 -14.53
N PHE A 5 0.14 7.23 -13.63
CA PHE A 5 0.03 6.90 -12.22
C PHE A 5 0.14 8.18 -11.38
N THR A 6 -0.55 8.21 -10.24
CA THR A 6 -0.37 9.23 -9.22
C THR A 6 0.76 8.81 -8.29
N LEU A 7 1.73 9.69 -8.07
CA LEU A 7 2.84 9.44 -7.15
C LEU A 7 2.50 9.91 -5.74
N CYS A 8 2.50 8.98 -4.79
CA CYS A 8 2.38 9.27 -3.36
C CYS A 8 3.74 9.05 -2.68
N GLN A 9 4.44 10.12 -2.29
CA GLN A 9 5.75 10.02 -1.65
C GLN A 9 5.64 10.03 -0.12
N PHE A 10 6.20 9.02 0.54
CA PHE A 10 6.40 9.05 1.98
C PHE A 10 7.73 9.71 2.34
N LYS A 11 7.67 10.70 3.24
CA LYS A 11 8.83 11.31 3.87
C LYS A 11 8.87 10.83 5.33
N PRO A 12 9.59 9.74 5.64
CA PRO A 12 9.67 9.23 7.00
C PRO A 12 10.20 10.32 7.94
N LYS A 13 9.54 10.49 9.09
CA LYS A 13 10.04 11.32 10.19
C LYS A 13 10.95 10.55 11.16
N GLY A 14 11.13 9.26 10.92
CA GLY A 14 11.92 8.32 11.71
C GLY A 14 12.01 6.96 11.00
N PRO A 15 12.77 6.00 11.55
CA PRO A 15 12.89 4.67 10.97
C PRO A 15 11.53 3.94 10.97
N PHE A 16 11.28 3.15 9.93
CA PHE A 16 10.12 2.26 9.88
C PHE A 16 10.42 0.92 10.54
N HIS A 17 9.44 0.37 11.24
CA HIS A 17 9.44 -1.03 11.67
C HIS A 17 8.43 -1.78 10.80
N LEU A 18 8.93 -2.61 9.88
CA LEU A 18 8.12 -3.36 8.93
C LEU A 18 8.27 -4.84 9.24
N GLY A 19 7.52 -5.32 10.23
CA GLY A 19 7.56 -6.71 10.64
C GLY A 19 7.14 -7.66 9.53
N GLU A 20 7.83 -8.78 9.41
CA GLU A 20 7.42 -9.93 8.64
C GLU A 20 7.11 -11.07 9.61
N ARG A 21 5.90 -11.61 9.54
CA ARG A 21 5.48 -12.71 10.40
C ARG A 21 5.40 -14.01 9.60
N GLU A 22 6.54 -14.67 9.42
CA GLU A 22 6.60 -16.05 8.92
C GLU A 22 6.85 -17.03 10.08
N GLY A 23 5.77 -17.60 10.61
CA GLY A 23 5.86 -18.62 11.67
C GLY A 23 6.44 -18.08 12.99
N TRP A 24 7.49 -18.75 13.51
CA TRP A 24 8.15 -18.42 14.78
C TRP A 24 9.37 -17.49 14.64
N LEU A 25 9.71 -17.05 13.42
CA LEU A 25 10.84 -16.18 13.17
C LEU A 25 10.34 -14.77 12.84
N GLU A 26 10.81 -13.78 13.59
CA GLU A 26 10.55 -12.38 13.30
C GLU A 26 11.53 -11.88 12.23
N GLY A 27 10.99 -11.49 11.07
CA GLY A 27 11.72 -10.83 10.00
C GLY A 27 11.42 -9.33 9.96
N SER A 28 12.21 -8.58 9.18
CA SER A 28 11.89 -7.19 8.85
C SER A 28 12.05 -6.95 7.37
N ASN A 29 11.01 -6.35 6.78
CA ASN A 29 10.98 -5.98 5.37
C ASN A 29 11.69 -4.65 5.13
N THR A 30 12.25 -4.50 3.94
CA THR A 30 12.96 -3.29 3.52
C THR A 30 12.05 -2.26 2.85
N PHE A 31 10.83 -2.64 2.50
CA PHE A 31 9.83 -1.78 1.88
C PHE A 31 8.41 -2.24 2.26
N ILE A 32 7.41 -1.36 2.08
CA ILE A 32 6.04 -1.63 2.51
C ILE A 32 5.28 -2.32 1.38
N HIS A 33 4.72 -3.50 1.64
CA HIS A 33 3.92 -4.23 0.67
C HIS A 33 2.53 -3.59 0.45
N SER A 34 1.97 -3.78 -0.75
CA SER A 34 0.70 -3.18 -1.17
C SER A 34 -0.50 -3.58 -0.31
N ASP A 35 -0.53 -4.82 0.17
CA ASP A 35 -1.56 -5.35 1.07
C ASP A 35 -1.55 -4.67 2.45
N THR A 36 -0.36 -4.39 2.98
CA THR A 36 -0.17 -3.62 4.22
C THR A 36 -0.64 -2.18 4.04
N LEU A 37 -0.28 -1.54 2.92
CA LEU A 37 -0.76 -0.18 2.60
C LEU A 37 -2.27 -0.15 2.42
N PHE A 38 -2.83 -1.13 1.72
CA PHE A 38 -4.26 -1.24 1.50
C PHE A 38 -5.00 -1.44 2.82
N SER A 39 -4.51 -2.32 3.71
CA SER A 39 -5.09 -2.53 5.04
C SER A 39 -5.04 -1.26 5.90
N ALA A 40 -3.93 -0.52 5.87
CA ALA A 40 -3.81 0.77 6.55
C ALA A 40 -4.81 1.81 6.00
N PHE A 41 -4.95 1.87 4.67
CA PHE A 41 -5.94 2.71 4.01
C PHE A 41 -7.37 2.36 4.45
N LEU A 42 -7.75 1.08 4.44
CA LEU A 42 -9.09 0.64 4.86
C LEU A 42 -9.37 1.00 6.32
N ASN A 43 -8.37 0.87 7.21
CA ASN A 43 -8.52 1.28 8.61
C ASN A 43 -8.77 2.79 8.73
N ALA A 44 -7.97 3.61 8.03
CA ALA A 44 -8.18 5.05 8.03
C ALA A 44 -9.54 5.44 7.42
N PHE A 45 -9.92 4.79 6.31
CA PHE A 45 -11.20 4.99 5.64
C PHE A 45 -12.38 4.64 6.56
N LEU A 46 -12.30 3.51 7.27
CA LEU A 46 -13.31 3.10 8.25
C LEU A 46 -13.49 4.15 9.35
N LEU A 47 -12.39 4.70 9.88
CA LEU A 47 -12.43 5.71 10.93
C LEU A 47 -13.06 7.03 10.46
N LEU A 48 -12.88 7.37 9.18
CA LEU A 48 -13.37 8.64 8.62
C LEU A 48 -14.80 8.57 8.09
N PHE A 49 -15.18 7.46 7.47
CA PHE A 49 -16.44 7.34 6.71
C PHE A 49 -17.39 6.26 7.25
N GLY A 50 -16.92 5.41 8.18
CA GLY A 50 -17.73 4.38 8.79
C GLY A 50 -17.87 3.10 7.95
N LYS A 51 -18.63 2.15 8.50
CA LYS A 51 -18.68 0.76 8.03
C LYS A 51 -19.42 0.58 6.70
N GLU A 52 -20.51 1.30 6.50
CA GLU A 52 -21.33 1.16 5.27
C GLU A 52 -20.56 1.65 4.04
N GLU A 53 -19.89 2.80 4.14
CA GLU A 53 -19.04 3.29 3.05
C GLU A 53 -17.87 2.35 2.76
N LEU A 54 -17.24 1.79 3.80
CA LEU A 54 -16.19 0.79 3.63
C LEU A 54 -16.71 -0.45 2.89
N LYS A 55 -17.90 -0.93 3.25
CA LYS A 55 -18.52 -2.09 2.61
C LYS A 55 -18.77 -1.81 1.12
N ASN A 56 -19.35 -0.67 0.78
CA ASN A 56 -19.59 -0.26 -0.59
C ASN A 56 -18.28 -0.20 -1.40
N LEU A 57 -17.20 0.32 -0.80
CA LEU A 57 -15.87 0.34 -1.41
C LEU A 57 -15.39 -1.10 -1.70
N LEU A 58 -15.42 -1.99 -0.72
CA LEU A 58 -14.93 -3.37 -0.85
C LEU A 58 -15.73 -4.17 -1.89
N GLU A 59 -17.06 -4.00 -1.93
CA GLU A 59 -17.91 -4.65 -2.93
C GLU A 59 -17.47 -4.31 -4.36
N ARG A 60 -16.98 -3.09 -4.62
CA ARG A 60 -16.45 -2.71 -5.94
C ARG A 60 -15.14 -3.43 -6.28
N PHE A 61 -14.26 -3.63 -5.31
CA PHE A 61 -13.04 -4.42 -5.49
C PHE A 61 -13.36 -5.89 -5.79
N GLU A 62 -14.26 -6.51 -5.02
CA GLU A 62 -14.68 -7.91 -5.20
C GLU A 62 -15.33 -8.16 -6.57
N ASN A 63 -16.06 -7.17 -7.08
CA ASN A 63 -16.70 -7.21 -8.40
C ASN A 63 -15.76 -6.82 -9.56
N ASN A 64 -14.43 -6.82 -9.35
CA ASN A 64 -13.41 -6.45 -10.34
C ASN A 64 -13.61 -5.05 -10.96
N LYS A 65 -14.15 -4.11 -10.17
CA LYS A 65 -14.34 -2.69 -10.54
C LYS A 65 -13.70 -1.77 -9.51
N PRO A 66 -12.39 -1.92 -9.20
CA PRO A 66 -11.76 -1.14 -8.15
C PRO A 66 -11.71 0.35 -8.52
N ASP A 67 -11.92 1.22 -7.53
CA ASP A 67 -11.79 2.67 -7.72
C ASP A 67 -10.31 3.08 -7.94
N PHE A 68 -9.38 2.27 -7.42
CA PHE A 68 -7.94 2.47 -7.58
C PHE A 68 -7.17 1.16 -7.48
N LEU A 69 -5.97 1.16 -8.03
CA LEU A 69 -4.94 0.14 -7.79
C LEU A 69 -3.75 0.82 -7.11
N ILE A 70 -3.15 0.14 -6.15
CA ILE A 70 -1.99 0.62 -5.40
C ILE A 70 -0.83 -0.37 -5.53
N SER A 71 0.38 0.14 -5.74
CA SER A 71 1.61 -0.67 -5.71
C SER A 71 2.14 -0.78 -4.28
N SER A 72 3.11 -1.66 -4.05
CA SER A 72 3.98 -1.55 -2.89
C SER A 72 4.69 -0.19 -2.88
N ALA A 73 5.09 0.30 -1.70
CA ALA A 73 5.88 1.52 -1.59
C ALA A 73 7.35 1.19 -1.76
N PHE A 74 7.96 1.68 -2.84
CA PHE A 74 9.37 1.42 -3.13
C PHE A 74 10.28 2.58 -2.68
N PRO A 75 11.58 2.31 -2.45
CA PRO A 75 12.55 3.35 -2.17
C PRO A 75 12.64 4.38 -3.30
N TYR A 76 12.98 5.60 -2.92
CA TYR A 76 13.37 6.66 -3.85
C TYR A 76 14.52 7.45 -3.25
N TRP A 77 15.34 8.03 -4.12
CA TRP A 77 16.40 8.95 -3.73
C TRP A 77 16.34 10.16 -4.64
N GLN A 78 16.04 11.32 -4.05
CA GLN A 78 15.83 12.57 -4.79
C GLN A 78 14.74 12.41 -5.88
N ASP A 79 15.11 12.50 -7.15
CA ASP A 79 14.25 12.37 -8.32
C ASP A 79 14.25 10.95 -8.94
N ARG A 80 14.97 10.01 -8.33
CA ARG A 80 15.09 8.63 -8.82
C ARG A 80 14.19 7.68 -8.04
N PHE A 81 13.35 6.95 -8.77
CA PHE A 81 12.46 5.92 -8.24
C PHE A 81 13.04 4.54 -8.50
N PHE A 82 13.09 3.70 -7.46
CA PHE A 82 13.55 2.32 -7.56
C PHE A 82 12.35 1.39 -7.67
N PHE A 83 12.51 0.32 -8.42
CA PHE A 83 11.49 -0.70 -8.64
C PHE A 83 12.10 -2.09 -8.48
N PRO A 84 11.29 -3.11 -8.15
CA PRO A 84 11.76 -4.49 -8.12
C PRO A 84 12.27 -4.89 -9.51
N VAL A 85 13.31 -5.71 -9.53
CA VAL A 85 13.81 -6.29 -10.78
C VAL A 85 12.73 -7.20 -11.35
N PRO A 86 12.29 -7.00 -12.60
CA PRO A 86 11.36 -7.91 -13.26
C PRO A 86 11.95 -9.33 -13.28
N LYS A 87 11.09 -10.33 -13.08
CA LYS A 87 11.48 -11.75 -13.24
C LYS A 87 11.46 -12.15 -14.70
#